data_AF-A0AA36MPC4-F1
#
_entry.id   AF-A0AA36MPC4-F1
#
_cell.length_a   1.000
_cell.length_b   1.000
_cell.length_c   1.000
_cell.angle_alpha   90.00
_cell.angle_beta   90.00
_cell.angle_gamma   90.00
#
_symmetry.space_group_name_H-M   'P 1'
#
loop_
_entity.id
_entity.type
_entity.pdbx_description
1 polymer ?
#
loop_
_entity_poly.entity_id
_entity_poly.type
_entity_poly.pdbx_seq_one_letter_code
_entity_poly.pdbx_strand_id
1 'polypeptide(L)'
;MPPTTFLAHLGLSRKLRAHGKDPLSRSAMANYRSTFIGTEPEEPGPLPRSRSAPCLGYAMPEASDAKLQEETLAEYVQQLSDRSQALQPLANPPELIEPEVPQDTLPATGHEMPASKAASVGSKGHPHFCCGPCRHFFRGECSWGGACSRCHVCQEEAKLDKRQRQLVASMDRGICLKMLATVMEAYATKYRRTDVLGFVHFLKEEARESGEVPSSAEFRYLDKVLQRYRFKQLKALALSRLGRAFPPDL
;
A
#
# COMPACT_ATOMS: atom_id res chain seq x y z
N MET A 1 -14.52 -60.19 -11.23
CA MET A 1 -13.65 -59.89 -10.08
C MET A 1 -13.93 -58.46 -9.65
N PRO A 2 -14.42 -58.22 -8.42
CA PRO A 2 -14.81 -56.88 -7.96
C PRO A 2 -13.61 -56.05 -7.49
N PRO A 3 -13.73 -54.70 -7.49
CA PRO A 3 -12.64 -53.79 -7.16
C PRO A 3 -12.40 -53.68 -5.65
N THR A 4 -11.12 -53.63 -5.30
CA THR A 4 -10.59 -53.56 -3.94
C THR A 4 -10.75 -52.15 -3.36
N THR A 5 -11.62 -52.03 -2.37
CA THR A 5 -11.88 -50.80 -1.60
C THR A 5 -10.70 -50.52 -0.67
N PHE A 6 -9.88 -49.51 -0.96
CA PHE A 6 -8.88 -48.98 -0.03
C PHE A 6 -9.49 -47.88 0.83
N LEU A 7 -9.92 -48.26 2.04
CA LEU A 7 -10.29 -47.34 3.12
C LEU A 7 -9.01 -46.84 3.82
N ALA A 8 -8.53 -45.66 3.43
CA ALA A 8 -7.47 -44.97 4.15
C ALA A 8 -8.09 -44.10 5.26
N HIS A 9 -8.00 -44.58 6.50
CA HIS A 9 -8.23 -43.80 7.71
C HIS A 9 -7.12 -42.76 7.88
N LEU A 10 -7.40 -41.48 7.60
CA LEU A 10 -6.59 -40.37 8.09
C LEU A 10 -7.24 -39.78 9.35
N GLY A 11 -6.87 -40.35 10.48
CA GLY A 11 -7.11 -39.77 11.80
C GLY A 11 -6.16 -38.60 12.04
N LEU A 12 -6.53 -37.41 11.58
CA LEU A 12 -5.86 -36.16 11.98
C LEU A 12 -6.58 -35.58 13.20
N SER A 13 -6.18 -36.07 14.38
CA SER A 13 -6.53 -35.45 15.66
C SER A 13 -5.90 -34.06 15.77
N ARG A 14 -6.62 -33.03 15.32
CA ARG A 14 -6.29 -31.63 15.61
C ARG A 14 -6.55 -31.37 17.08
N LYS A 15 -5.48 -31.23 17.87
CA LYS A 15 -5.54 -30.71 19.25
C LYS A 15 -6.16 -29.31 19.21
N LEU A 16 -7.41 -29.22 19.65
CA LEU A 16 -8.05 -27.97 20.06
C LEU A 16 -7.21 -27.37 21.20
N ARG A 17 -6.43 -26.32 20.92
CA ARG A 17 -5.86 -25.48 21.97
C ARG A 17 -6.98 -24.60 22.50
N ALA A 18 -7.47 -24.96 23.68
CA ALA A 18 -8.30 -24.08 24.48
C ALA A 18 -7.51 -22.79 24.77
N HIS A 19 -7.96 -21.67 24.22
CA HIS A 19 -7.50 -20.35 24.61
C HIS A 19 -7.98 -20.07 26.03
N GLY A 20 -7.09 -20.30 27.00
CA GLY A 20 -7.22 -19.74 28.34
C GLY A 20 -7.27 -18.22 28.23
N LYS A 21 -8.31 -17.64 28.84
CA LYS A 21 -8.37 -16.22 29.14
C LYS A 21 -7.33 -15.95 30.21
N ASP A 22 -6.20 -15.33 29.83
CA ASP A 22 -5.30 -14.70 30.80
C ASP A 22 -5.78 -13.26 31.03
N PRO A 23 -6.26 -12.91 32.22
CA PRO A 23 -6.48 -11.52 32.58
C PRO A 23 -5.18 -10.93 33.14
N LEU A 24 -4.99 -9.63 32.86
CA LEU A 24 -4.11 -8.69 33.56
C LEU A 24 -2.65 -8.61 33.12
N SER A 25 -2.37 -7.46 32.50
CA SER A 25 -1.34 -6.53 32.94
C SER A 25 0.09 -7.10 33.00
N ARG A 26 0.74 -7.09 31.84
CA ARG A 26 2.19 -6.90 31.80
C ARG A 26 2.52 -5.71 30.92
N SER A 27 2.75 -4.59 31.61
CA SER A 27 3.48 -3.43 31.11
C SER A 27 4.73 -3.92 30.38
N ALA A 28 4.73 -3.82 29.06
CA ALA A 28 5.90 -4.12 28.24
C ALA A 28 6.87 -2.95 28.36
N MET A 29 7.69 -2.96 29.42
CA MET A 29 8.92 -2.19 29.41
C MET A 29 9.83 -2.79 28.34
N ALA A 30 9.96 -2.07 27.23
CA ALA A 30 10.94 -2.38 26.20
C ALA A 30 12.34 -2.16 26.80
N ASN A 31 12.92 -3.20 27.37
CA ASN A 31 14.33 -3.23 27.74
C ASN A 31 15.17 -3.23 26.45
N TYR A 32 15.55 -2.03 26.00
CA TYR A 32 16.59 -1.82 25.00
C TYR A 32 17.93 -2.27 25.59
N ARG A 33 18.24 -3.56 25.49
CA ARG A 33 19.56 -4.11 25.81
C ARG A 33 20.23 -4.53 24.51
N SER A 34 21.46 -4.04 24.34
CA SER A 34 22.44 -4.39 23.29
C SER A 34 22.44 -3.53 22.03
N THR A 35 22.77 -2.25 22.16
CA THR A 35 23.70 -1.62 21.21
C THR A 35 25.13 -1.88 21.70
N PHE A 36 25.95 -2.42 20.81
CA PHE A 36 27.28 -3.00 20.99
C PHE A 36 28.39 -2.00 21.34
N ILE A 37 28.10 -0.97 22.14
CA ILE A 37 29.07 0.03 22.57
C ILE A 37 29.24 -0.15 24.07
N GLY A 38 30.32 -0.80 24.48
CA GLY A 38 30.76 -0.84 25.87
C GLY A 38 31.26 0.55 26.28
N THR A 39 30.33 1.45 26.59
CA THR A 39 30.65 2.68 27.31
C THR A 39 30.72 2.35 28.79
N GLU A 40 31.88 2.58 29.40
CA GLU A 40 32.01 2.57 30.85
C GLU A 40 31.03 3.58 31.47
N PRO A 41 30.47 3.30 32.66
CA PRO A 41 29.49 4.17 33.29
C PRO A 41 30.15 5.46 33.80
N GLU A 42 30.28 6.45 32.92
CA GLU A 42 30.55 7.83 33.34
C GLU A 42 29.26 8.45 33.90
N GLU A 43 29.37 9.07 35.07
CA GLU A 43 28.32 9.85 35.73
C GLU A 43 27.65 10.81 34.72
N PRO A 44 26.32 10.77 34.53
CA PRO A 44 25.65 11.56 33.50
C PRO A 44 25.68 13.05 33.87
N GLY A 45 26.73 13.74 33.42
CA GLY A 45 26.75 15.19 33.37
C GLY A 45 25.62 15.71 32.46
N PRO A 46 25.12 16.94 32.68
CA PRO A 46 24.06 17.52 31.86
C PRO A 46 24.56 17.68 30.41
N LEU A 47 24.19 16.74 29.55
CA LEU A 47 24.57 16.78 28.15
C LEU A 47 23.83 17.94 27.45
N PRO A 48 24.54 18.76 26.65
CA PRO A 48 23.93 19.84 25.90
C PRO A 48 22.91 19.27 24.90
N ARG A 49 21.68 19.78 24.95
CA ARG A 49 20.62 19.42 24.00
C ARG A 49 21.08 19.71 22.56
N SER A 50 20.90 18.73 21.67
CA SER A 50 21.07 18.90 20.23
C SER A 50 20.17 20.05 19.73
N ARG A 51 20.74 20.99 18.97
CA ARG A 51 20.03 22.18 18.43
C ARG A 51 18.83 21.87 17.53
N SER A 52 18.66 20.63 17.12
CA SER A 52 17.58 20.14 16.26
C SER A 52 16.40 19.52 17.03
N ALA A 53 16.49 19.41 18.36
CA ALA A 53 15.37 18.94 19.17
C ALA A 53 14.36 20.09 19.35
N PRO A 54 13.11 19.98 18.85
CA PRO A 54 12.09 20.99 19.10
C PRO A 54 11.92 21.15 20.62
N CYS A 55 11.87 22.39 21.08
CA CYS A 55 11.60 22.70 22.48
C CYS A 55 10.23 22.12 22.85
N LEU A 56 10.20 20.97 23.52
CA LEU A 56 9.02 20.41 24.21
C LEU A 56 8.70 21.21 25.49
N GLY A 57 8.87 22.52 25.44
CA GLY A 57 8.43 23.47 26.45
C GLY A 57 7.15 24.14 25.97
N TYR A 58 6.12 23.35 25.66
CA TYR A 58 4.77 23.91 25.67
C TYR A 58 4.43 24.12 27.14
N ALA A 59 4.69 25.33 27.63
CA ALA A 59 3.98 25.81 28.80
C ALA A 59 2.49 25.57 28.50
N MET A 60 1.84 24.79 29.34
CA MET A 60 0.40 24.58 29.23
C MET A 60 -0.23 25.97 29.28
N PRO A 61 -0.92 26.42 28.21
CA PRO A 61 -1.57 27.72 28.23
C PRO A 61 -2.45 27.79 29.47
N GLU A 62 -2.34 28.87 30.22
CA GLU A 62 -3.22 29.11 31.35
C GLU A 62 -4.67 29.02 30.87
N ALA A 63 -5.60 28.63 31.75
CA ALA A 63 -6.98 28.33 31.35
C ALA A 63 -7.70 29.51 30.64
N SER A 64 -7.18 30.73 30.74
CA SER A 64 -7.59 31.91 29.97
C SER A 64 -7.23 31.83 28.47
N ASP A 65 -6.05 31.32 28.15
CA ASP A 65 -5.51 31.26 26.79
C ASP A 65 -6.21 30.18 25.95
N ALA A 66 -6.66 29.10 26.61
CA ALA A 66 -7.45 28.06 25.96
C ALA A 66 -8.79 28.60 25.41
N LYS A 67 -9.45 29.50 26.14
CA LYS A 67 -10.71 30.13 25.67
C LYS A 67 -10.47 31.06 24.49
N LEU A 68 -9.39 31.82 24.52
CA LEU A 68 -9.02 32.72 23.41
C LEU A 68 -8.69 31.92 22.13
N GLN A 69 -8.04 30.76 22.29
CA GLN A 69 -7.78 29.84 21.18
C GLN A 69 -9.06 29.21 20.62
N GLU A 70 -10.02 28.86 21.47
CA GLU A 70 -11.31 28.32 21.03
C GLU A 70 -12.12 29.36 20.24
N GLU A 71 -12.16 30.60 20.71
CA GLU A 71 -12.86 31.71 20.05
C GLU A 71 -12.24 32.06 18.69
N THR A 72 -10.90 32.16 18.63
CA THR A 72 -10.19 32.39 17.36
C THR A 72 -10.37 31.25 16.35
N LEU A 73 -10.43 30.00 16.80
CA LEU A 73 -10.73 28.86 15.94
C LEU A 73 -12.18 28.91 15.43
N ALA A 74 -13.13 29.32 16.27
CA ALA A 74 -14.53 29.46 15.88
C ALA A 74 -14.69 30.54 14.79
N GLU A 75 -14.06 31.71 14.95
CA GLU A 75 -14.05 32.77 13.94
C GLU A 75 -13.46 32.31 12.61
N TYR A 76 -12.35 31.57 12.65
CA TYR A 76 -11.70 31.05 11.45
C TYR A 76 -12.59 30.05 10.69
N VAL A 77 -13.27 29.15 11.41
CA VAL A 77 -14.23 28.20 10.81
C VAL A 77 -15.40 28.95 10.17
N GLN A 78 -15.89 30.01 10.81
CA GLN A 78 -16.95 30.86 10.27
C GLN A 78 -16.51 31.55 8.97
N GLN A 79 -15.31 32.15 8.94
CA GLN A 79 -14.75 32.76 7.73
C GLN A 79 -14.60 31.77 6.56
N LEU A 80 -14.20 30.52 6.84
CA LEU A 80 -14.12 29.48 5.80
C LEU A 80 -15.49 29.12 5.24
N SER A 81 -16.51 29.06 6.10
CA SER A 81 -17.90 28.82 5.69
C SER A 81 -18.39 29.94 4.77
N ASP A 82 -18.22 31.20 5.17
CA ASP A 82 -18.67 32.37 4.40
C ASP A 82 -17.98 32.43 3.04
N ARG A 83 -16.67 32.17 3.00
CA ARG A 83 -15.89 32.12 1.75
C ARG A 83 -16.33 30.98 0.84
N SER A 84 -16.76 29.84 1.39
CA SER A 84 -17.30 28.74 0.59
C SER A 84 -18.64 29.09 -0.05
N GLN A 85 -19.51 29.81 0.68
CA GLN A 85 -20.81 30.26 0.17
C GLN A 85 -20.65 31.33 -0.92
N ALA A 86 -19.69 32.24 -0.76
CA ALA A 86 -19.38 33.27 -1.75
C ALA A 86 -18.88 32.68 -3.09
N LEU A 87 -18.33 31.46 -3.10
CA LEU A 87 -17.83 30.79 -4.30
C LEU A 87 -18.88 29.93 -5.01
N GLN A 88 -20.07 29.72 -4.43
CA GLN A 88 -21.15 28.95 -5.07
C GLN A 88 -21.89 29.60 -6.28
N PRO A 89 -21.82 30.92 -6.59
CA PRO A 89 -22.67 31.48 -7.66
C PRO A 89 -22.35 31.08 -9.11
N LEU A 90 -21.31 30.28 -9.39
CA LEU A 90 -20.96 29.88 -10.77
C LEU A 90 -21.36 28.44 -11.15
N ALA A 91 -22.19 27.78 -10.33
CA ALA A 91 -22.63 26.40 -10.58
C ALA A 91 -23.70 26.24 -11.67
N ASN A 92 -24.13 27.33 -12.32
CA ASN A 92 -24.88 27.24 -13.58
C ASN A 92 -23.89 27.43 -14.73
N PRO A 93 -23.33 26.35 -15.32
CA PRO A 93 -22.62 26.49 -16.57
C PRO A 93 -23.60 27.09 -17.59
N PRO A 94 -23.30 28.26 -18.20
CA PRO A 94 -24.06 28.71 -19.35
C PRO A 94 -24.02 27.60 -20.40
N GLU A 95 -25.19 27.25 -20.91
CA GLU A 95 -25.40 26.29 -21.98
C GLU A 95 -24.47 26.66 -23.14
N LEU A 96 -23.38 25.90 -23.28
CA LEU A 96 -22.35 26.12 -24.30
C LEU A 96 -22.99 25.86 -25.65
N ILE A 97 -23.31 26.93 -26.37
CA ILE A 97 -23.47 26.93 -27.82
C ILE A 97 -22.12 26.46 -28.38
N GLU A 98 -22.09 25.26 -28.96
CA GLU A 98 -20.92 24.72 -29.66
C GLU A 98 -20.54 25.68 -30.81
N PRO A 99 -19.39 26.37 -30.75
CA PRO A 99 -18.89 27.06 -31.93
C PRO A 99 -18.39 26.01 -32.91
N GLU A 100 -19.00 25.94 -34.09
CA GLU A 100 -18.46 25.19 -35.22
C GLU A 100 -17.05 25.70 -35.54
N VAL A 101 -16.04 24.89 -35.24
CA VAL A 101 -14.63 25.21 -35.48
C VAL A 101 -14.34 25.02 -36.96
N PRO A 102 -13.90 26.07 -37.69
CA PRO A 102 -13.40 25.94 -39.05
C PRO A 102 -12.22 24.96 -39.11
N GLN A 103 -12.33 23.98 -40.00
CA GLN A 103 -11.31 22.96 -40.26
C GLN A 103 -10.13 23.57 -41.04
N ASP A 104 -9.31 24.37 -40.37
CA ASP A 104 -8.07 24.87 -40.95
C ASP A 104 -6.89 23.92 -40.66
N THR A 105 -6.28 23.54 -41.77
CA THR A 105 -5.12 22.67 -41.95
C THR A 105 -3.96 22.98 -41.00
N LEU A 106 -3.64 22.03 -40.11
CA LEU A 106 -2.42 22.09 -39.31
C LEU A 106 -1.18 21.78 -40.18
N PRO A 107 -0.11 22.60 -40.11
CA PRO A 107 1.16 22.30 -40.74
C PRO A 107 1.80 21.10 -40.05
N ALA A 108 2.26 20.14 -40.86
CA ALA A 108 3.04 18.97 -40.48
C ALA A 108 4.36 19.38 -39.81
N THR A 109 4.30 19.77 -38.53
CA THR A 109 5.46 19.81 -37.67
C THR A 109 5.79 18.37 -37.33
N GLY A 110 6.85 17.86 -37.96
CA GLY A 110 7.45 16.57 -37.64
C GLY A 110 7.98 16.60 -36.21
N HIS A 111 7.08 16.40 -35.24
CA HIS A 111 7.46 15.85 -33.97
C HIS A 111 7.91 14.42 -34.24
N GLU A 112 9.21 14.26 -34.43
CA GLU A 112 9.89 12.98 -34.27
C GLU A 112 9.38 12.37 -32.97
N MET A 113 8.48 11.39 -33.09
CA MET A 113 8.09 10.61 -31.93
C MET A 113 9.39 10.04 -31.37
N PRO A 114 9.76 10.38 -30.12
CA PRO A 114 11.03 9.94 -29.56
C PRO A 114 11.10 8.43 -29.73
N ALA A 115 12.19 8.00 -30.39
CA ALA A 115 12.48 6.63 -30.79
C ALA A 115 11.72 5.63 -29.93
N SER A 116 10.74 4.94 -30.55
CA SER A 116 9.84 3.98 -29.93
C SER A 116 10.51 3.27 -28.76
N LYS A 117 10.03 3.50 -27.53
CA LYS A 117 10.61 2.96 -26.28
C LYS A 117 10.90 1.47 -26.46
N ALA A 118 12.15 1.12 -26.78
CA ALA A 118 12.49 -0.23 -27.16
C ALA A 118 12.14 -1.16 -26.00
N ALA A 119 11.30 -2.15 -26.26
CA ALA A 119 10.89 -3.12 -25.24
C ALA A 119 12.12 -3.91 -24.81
N SER A 120 12.57 -3.67 -23.58
CA SER A 120 13.65 -4.44 -22.96
C SER A 120 13.19 -5.85 -22.57
N VAL A 121 14.14 -6.77 -22.34
CA VAL A 121 13.86 -8.11 -21.77
C VAL A 121 13.02 -8.02 -20.49
N GLY A 122 13.30 -7.04 -19.62
CA GLY A 122 12.53 -6.79 -18.39
C GLY A 122 11.09 -6.31 -18.60
N SER A 123 10.72 -5.94 -19.83
CA SER A 123 9.35 -5.58 -20.22
C SER A 123 8.47 -6.80 -20.48
N LYS A 124 9.03 -8.01 -20.54
CA LYS A 124 8.25 -9.26 -20.67
C LYS A 124 7.27 -9.37 -19.49
N GLY A 125 5.99 -9.55 -19.79
CA GLY A 125 4.91 -9.61 -18.80
C GLY A 125 4.35 -8.26 -18.35
N HIS A 126 4.72 -7.14 -18.97
CA HIS A 126 4.00 -5.87 -18.79
C HIS A 126 2.50 -6.04 -19.10
N PRO A 127 1.57 -5.42 -18.33
CA PRO A 127 1.80 -4.45 -17.25
C PRO A 127 2.00 -5.03 -15.84
N HIS A 128 1.57 -6.26 -15.55
CA HIS A 128 1.48 -6.76 -14.17
C HIS A 128 2.68 -7.59 -13.70
N PHE A 129 3.38 -8.25 -14.61
CA PHE A 129 4.47 -9.20 -14.34
C PHE A 129 5.85 -8.70 -14.83
N CYS A 130 5.97 -7.42 -15.22
CA CYS A 130 7.27 -6.81 -15.61
C CYS A 130 8.26 -6.83 -14.43
N CYS A 131 9.58 -6.76 -14.70
CA CYS A 131 10.63 -6.72 -13.67
C CYS A 131 10.74 -5.38 -12.90
N GLY A 132 9.71 -4.53 -12.98
CA GLY A 132 9.67 -3.16 -12.45
C GLY A 132 10.38 -2.14 -13.36
N PRO A 133 10.20 -0.84 -13.12
CA PRO A 133 10.72 0.21 -13.99
C PRO A 133 12.25 0.29 -13.95
N CYS A 134 12.87 0.58 -15.10
CA CYS A 134 14.30 0.86 -15.20
C CYS A 134 14.60 2.29 -14.75
N ARG A 135 15.39 2.42 -13.68
CA ARG A 135 15.76 3.74 -13.13
C ARG A 135 16.63 4.57 -14.09
N HIS A 136 17.48 3.91 -14.89
CA HIS A 136 18.34 4.58 -15.86
C HIS A 136 17.52 5.09 -17.05
N PHE A 137 16.66 4.24 -17.61
CA PHE A 137 15.75 4.65 -18.69
C PHE A 137 14.83 5.80 -18.27
N PHE A 138 14.30 5.77 -17.04
CA PHE A 138 13.47 6.86 -16.52
C PHE A 138 14.23 8.20 -16.38
N ARG A 139 15.56 8.16 -16.27
CA ARG A 139 16.43 9.35 -16.22
C ARG A 139 16.87 9.83 -17.61
N GLY A 140 16.47 9.15 -18.68
CA GLY A 140 16.71 9.57 -20.07
C GLY A 140 17.38 8.49 -20.92
N GLU A 141 18.35 7.76 -20.37
CA GLU A 141 19.14 6.81 -21.16
C GLU A 141 19.48 5.54 -20.36
N CYS A 142 19.34 4.38 -21.01
CA CYS A 142 19.78 3.10 -20.46
C CYS A 142 20.82 2.48 -21.38
N SER A 143 22.05 2.34 -20.89
CA SER A 143 23.17 1.74 -21.63
C SER A 143 22.95 0.28 -22.04
N TRP A 144 22.00 -0.42 -21.41
CA TRP A 144 21.70 -1.83 -21.68
C TRP A 144 20.71 -2.02 -22.84
N GLY A 145 20.04 -0.95 -23.29
CA GLY A 145 19.09 -0.99 -24.39
C GLY A 145 18.05 -2.12 -24.25
N GLY A 146 17.89 -2.92 -25.31
CA GLY A 146 16.98 -4.07 -25.32
C GLY A 146 17.34 -5.19 -24.34
N ALA A 147 18.61 -5.32 -23.94
CA ALA A 147 19.08 -6.35 -23.02
C ALA A 147 18.83 -6.01 -21.54
N CYS A 148 18.28 -4.82 -21.23
CA CYS A 148 18.00 -4.44 -19.85
C CYS A 148 17.03 -5.42 -19.17
N SER A 149 17.41 -5.91 -17.98
CA SER A 149 16.56 -6.78 -17.14
C SER A 149 15.43 -6.02 -16.43
N ARG A 150 15.39 -4.69 -16.54
CA ARG A 150 14.32 -3.83 -16.01
C ARG A 150 13.44 -3.33 -17.15
N CYS A 151 12.18 -3.05 -16.83
CA CYS A 151 11.18 -2.65 -17.81
C CYS A 151 11.36 -1.19 -18.24
N HIS A 152 11.43 -0.93 -19.54
CA HIS A 152 11.47 0.41 -20.13
C HIS A 152 10.06 0.99 -20.38
N VAL A 153 9.04 0.14 -20.36
CA VAL A 153 7.64 0.51 -20.62
C VAL A 153 6.86 0.80 -19.34
N CYS A 154 7.34 0.30 -18.18
CA CYS A 154 6.62 0.39 -16.92
C CYS A 154 6.54 1.86 -16.44
N GLN A 155 5.31 2.37 -16.32
CA GLN A 155 5.00 3.69 -15.75
C GLN A 155 5.25 3.73 -14.23
N GLU A 156 5.00 4.88 -13.60
CA GLU A 156 5.07 5.00 -12.14
C GLU A 156 4.14 3.98 -11.47
N GLU A 157 4.61 3.41 -10.36
CA GLU A 157 3.87 2.42 -9.60
C GLU A 157 2.75 3.07 -8.81
N ALA A 158 1.55 2.46 -8.83
CA ALA A 158 0.46 2.89 -7.95
C ALA A 158 0.92 2.79 -6.49
N LYS A 159 0.81 3.89 -5.76
CA LYS A 159 1.17 3.99 -4.33
C LYS A 159 -0.11 4.10 -3.51
N LEU A 160 -0.14 3.41 -2.38
CA LEU A 160 -1.24 3.58 -1.43
C LEU A 160 -1.10 4.98 -0.83
N ASP A 161 -2.20 5.72 -0.78
CA ASP A 161 -2.28 6.99 -0.07
C ASP A 161 -2.12 6.78 1.45
N LYS A 162 -2.05 7.88 2.22
CA LYS A 162 -1.87 7.82 3.67
C LYS A 162 -3.00 7.05 4.36
N ARG A 163 -4.26 7.30 3.96
CA ARG A 163 -5.45 6.70 4.56
C ARG A 163 -5.55 5.20 4.23
N GLN A 164 -5.26 4.82 2.99
CA GLN A 164 -5.23 3.43 2.54
C GLN A 164 -4.13 2.64 3.26
N ARG A 165 -2.94 3.22 3.44
CA ARG A 165 -1.87 2.59 4.23
C ARG A 165 -2.29 2.37 5.68
N GLN A 166 -2.95 3.36 6.29
CA GLN A 166 -3.49 3.24 7.66
C GLN A 166 -4.56 2.16 7.72
N LEU A 167 -5.50 2.13 6.78
CA LEU A 167 -6.55 1.11 6.70
C LEU A 167 -5.94 -0.31 6.57
N VAL A 168 -4.97 -0.48 5.67
CA VAL A 168 -4.25 -1.74 5.52
C VAL A 168 -3.49 -2.07 6.80
N ALA A 169 -2.83 -1.11 7.46
CA ALA A 169 -2.13 -1.28 8.74
C ALA A 169 -3.06 -1.76 9.87
N SER A 170 -4.24 -1.17 10.01
CA SER A 170 -5.22 -1.51 11.05
C SER A 170 -6.06 -2.75 10.75
N MET A 171 -5.99 -3.27 9.54
CA MET A 171 -6.77 -4.45 9.12
C MET A 171 -6.24 -5.73 9.77
N ASP A 172 -7.16 -6.64 10.12
CA ASP A 172 -6.80 -8.00 10.51
C ASP A 172 -5.91 -8.65 9.44
N ARG A 173 -4.90 -9.40 9.91
CA ARG A 173 -3.90 -10.03 9.05
C ARG A 173 -4.56 -10.91 7.99
N GLY A 174 -5.44 -11.84 8.38
CA GLY A 174 -6.00 -12.76 7.41
C GLY A 174 -7.11 -12.15 6.56
N ILE A 175 -7.84 -11.12 7.02
CA ILE A 175 -8.71 -10.32 6.13
C ILE A 175 -7.87 -9.68 5.01
N CYS A 176 -6.72 -9.08 5.34
CA CYS A 176 -5.83 -8.50 4.34
C CYS A 176 -5.29 -9.55 3.36
N LEU A 177 -4.84 -10.70 3.86
CA LEU A 177 -4.34 -11.80 3.02
C LEU A 177 -5.45 -12.35 2.10
N LYS A 178 -6.68 -12.47 2.59
CA LYS A 178 -7.85 -12.92 1.82
C LYS A 178 -8.16 -11.97 0.66
N MET A 179 -8.14 -10.66 0.91
CA MET A 179 -8.30 -9.66 -0.16
C MET A 179 -7.19 -9.77 -1.21
N LEU A 180 -5.93 -9.85 -0.78
CA LEU A 180 -4.79 -9.98 -1.69
C LEU A 180 -4.87 -11.26 -2.52
N ALA A 181 -5.23 -12.38 -1.89
CA ALA A 181 -5.39 -13.66 -2.58
C ALA A 181 -6.44 -13.59 -3.69
N THR A 182 -7.60 -12.97 -3.42
CA THR A 182 -8.67 -12.78 -4.41
C THR A 182 -8.20 -11.95 -5.61
N VAL A 183 -7.50 -10.84 -5.38
CA VAL A 183 -6.97 -9.99 -6.46
C VAL A 183 -5.90 -10.75 -7.27
N MET A 184 -5.00 -11.46 -6.59
CA MET A 184 -3.92 -12.22 -7.24
C MET A 184 -4.47 -13.42 -8.04
N GLU A 185 -5.53 -14.08 -7.57
CA GLU A 185 -6.21 -15.15 -8.31
C GLU A 185 -6.89 -14.63 -9.57
N ALA A 186 -7.56 -13.48 -9.48
CA ALA A 186 -8.16 -12.83 -10.64
C ALA A 186 -7.10 -12.51 -11.71
N TYR A 187 -5.90 -12.07 -11.31
CA TYR A 187 -4.77 -11.88 -12.22
C TYR A 187 -4.23 -13.18 -12.79
N ALA A 188 -4.04 -14.21 -11.96
CA ALA A 188 -3.56 -15.51 -12.42
C ALA A 188 -4.49 -16.09 -13.51
N THR A 189 -5.81 -15.96 -13.29
CA THR A 189 -6.83 -16.39 -14.24
C THR A 189 -6.82 -15.53 -15.51
N LYS A 190 -6.85 -14.20 -15.36
CA LYS A 190 -6.89 -13.26 -16.48
C LYS A 190 -5.69 -13.39 -17.42
N TYR A 191 -4.50 -13.61 -16.87
CA TYR A 191 -3.24 -13.68 -17.62
C TYR A 191 -2.72 -15.10 -17.82
N ARG A 192 -3.49 -16.12 -17.43
CA ARG A 192 -3.15 -17.56 -17.54
C ARG A 192 -1.79 -17.90 -16.94
N ARG A 193 -1.51 -17.39 -15.74
CA ARG A 193 -0.24 -17.57 -15.01
C ARG A 193 -0.40 -18.62 -13.92
N THR A 194 0.03 -19.84 -14.20
CA THR A 194 -0.05 -20.99 -13.27
C THR A 194 1.03 -20.96 -12.20
N ASP A 195 2.19 -20.34 -12.48
CA ASP A 195 3.31 -20.17 -11.56
C ASP A 195 2.94 -19.36 -10.30
N VAL A 196 1.85 -18.60 -10.37
CA VAL A 196 1.33 -17.78 -9.27
C VAL A 196 0.37 -18.55 -8.35
N LEU A 197 -0.25 -19.61 -8.84
CA LEU A 197 -1.35 -20.29 -8.15
C LEU A 197 -0.90 -20.93 -6.83
N GLY A 198 0.33 -21.43 -6.75
CA GLY A 198 0.90 -21.97 -5.50
C GLY A 198 0.95 -20.93 -4.39
N PHE A 199 1.41 -19.71 -4.71
CA PHE A 199 1.44 -18.61 -3.76
C PHE A 199 0.02 -18.15 -3.36
N VAL A 200 -0.91 -18.09 -4.31
CA VAL A 200 -2.33 -17.74 -4.02
C VAL A 200 -2.98 -18.76 -3.09
N HIS A 201 -2.79 -20.05 -3.35
CA HIS A 201 -3.30 -21.12 -2.49
C HIS A 201 -2.73 -21.00 -1.06
N PHE A 202 -1.43 -20.75 -0.94
CA PHE A 202 -0.79 -20.51 0.35
C PHE A 202 -1.43 -19.33 1.11
N LEU A 203 -1.67 -18.20 0.44
CA LEU A 203 -2.35 -17.06 1.07
C LEU A 203 -3.76 -17.40 1.54
N LYS A 204 -4.50 -18.20 0.78
CA LYS A 204 -5.87 -18.63 1.14
C LYS A 204 -5.88 -19.53 2.38
N GLU A 205 -4.94 -20.48 2.46
CA GLU A 205 -4.84 -21.35 3.63
C GLU A 205 -4.46 -20.56 4.89
N GLU A 206 -3.50 -19.64 4.80
CA GLU A 206 -3.13 -18.77 5.93
C GLU A 206 -4.29 -17.86 6.36
N ALA A 207 -5.15 -17.46 5.42
CA ALA A 207 -6.32 -16.61 5.68
C ALA A 207 -7.57 -17.40 6.13
N ARG A 208 -7.51 -18.73 6.23
CA ARG A 208 -8.68 -19.59 6.47
C ARG A 208 -9.36 -19.34 7.81
N GLU A 209 -8.58 -18.96 8.83
CA GLU A 209 -9.08 -18.69 10.18
C GLU A 209 -9.68 -17.29 10.35
N SER A 210 -9.53 -16.42 9.35
CA SER A 210 -10.07 -15.07 9.40
C SER A 210 -11.55 -15.02 9.01
N GLY A 211 -12.24 -14.03 9.57
CA GLY A 211 -13.64 -13.74 9.27
C GLY A 211 -13.91 -13.37 7.81
N GLU A 212 -15.17 -13.05 7.53
CA GLU A 212 -15.57 -12.51 6.24
C GLU A 212 -15.02 -11.11 6.02
N VAL A 213 -14.69 -10.79 4.76
CA VAL A 213 -14.21 -9.44 4.40
C VAL A 213 -15.37 -8.46 4.61
N PRO A 214 -15.22 -7.40 5.42
CA PRO A 214 -16.31 -6.47 5.66
C PRO A 214 -16.73 -5.76 4.37
N SER A 215 -18.03 -5.66 4.12
CA SER A 215 -18.58 -5.01 2.92
C SER A 215 -18.60 -3.48 2.99
N SER A 216 -17.72 -2.85 3.78
CA SER A 216 -17.70 -1.39 3.92
C SER A 216 -17.27 -0.70 2.61
N ALA A 217 -17.68 0.56 2.41
CA ALA A 217 -17.27 1.35 1.26
C ALA A 217 -15.73 1.50 1.17
N GLU A 218 -15.05 1.51 2.31
CA GLU A 218 -13.59 1.66 2.39
C GLU A 218 -12.87 0.41 1.86
N PHE A 219 -13.36 -0.79 2.19
CA PHE A 219 -12.80 -2.05 1.66
C PHE A 219 -13.01 -2.16 0.15
N ARG A 220 -14.18 -1.75 -0.35
CA ARG A 220 -14.46 -1.73 -1.80
C ARG A 220 -13.55 -0.74 -2.55
N TYR A 221 -13.27 0.41 -1.94
CA TYR A 221 -12.33 1.37 -2.51
C TYR A 221 -10.90 0.82 -2.52
N LEU A 222 -10.46 0.23 -1.40
CA LEU A 222 -9.15 -0.40 -1.31
C LEU A 222 -8.99 -1.53 -2.32
N ASP A 223 -9.99 -2.39 -2.50
CA ASP A 223 -9.98 -3.47 -3.48
C ASP A 223 -9.75 -2.94 -4.90
N LYS A 224 -10.49 -1.89 -5.31
CA LYS A 224 -10.28 -1.20 -6.60
C LYS A 224 -8.87 -0.65 -6.76
N VAL A 225 -8.25 -0.19 -5.67
CA VAL A 225 -6.87 0.34 -5.69
C VAL A 225 -5.87 -0.80 -5.81
N LEU A 226 -6.07 -1.90 -5.09
CA LEU A 226 -5.24 -3.11 -5.19
C LEU A 226 -5.32 -3.75 -6.58
N GLN A 227 -6.47 -3.67 -7.25
CA GLN A 227 -6.61 -4.10 -8.65
C GLN A 227 -5.79 -3.27 -9.66
N ARG A 228 -5.21 -2.13 -9.25
CA ARG A 228 -4.27 -1.35 -10.06
C ARG A 228 -2.80 -1.68 -9.76
N TYR A 229 -2.55 -2.46 -8.70
CA TYR A 229 -1.19 -2.82 -8.31
C TYR A 229 -0.59 -3.82 -9.29
N ARG A 230 0.73 -3.78 -9.45
CA ARG A 230 1.46 -4.84 -10.12
C ARG A 230 1.54 -6.06 -9.23
N PHE A 231 1.70 -7.23 -9.85
CA PHE A 231 1.82 -8.49 -9.12
C PHE A 231 2.95 -8.46 -8.08
N LYS A 232 4.10 -7.87 -8.44
CA LYS A 232 5.24 -7.70 -7.52
C LYS A 232 4.88 -6.87 -6.29
N GLN A 233 4.06 -5.84 -6.44
CA GLN A 233 3.62 -4.99 -5.33
C GLN A 233 2.63 -5.75 -4.42
N LEU A 234 1.69 -6.50 -5.02
CA LEU A 234 0.78 -7.37 -4.27
C LEU A 234 1.53 -8.44 -3.49
N LYS A 235 2.53 -9.11 -4.12
CA LYS A 235 3.39 -10.09 -3.44
C LYS A 235 4.18 -9.46 -2.30
N ALA A 236 4.79 -8.29 -2.51
CA ALA A 236 5.52 -7.58 -1.45
C ALA A 236 4.60 -7.18 -0.28
N LEU A 237 3.39 -6.71 -0.57
CA LEU A 237 2.39 -6.38 0.44
C LEU A 237 1.94 -7.62 1.22
N ALA A 238 1.69 -8.74 0.54
CA ALA A 238 1.34 -10.01 1.18
C ALA A 238 2.48 -10.51 2.08
N LEU A 239 3.72 -10.49 1.61
CA LEU A 239 4.90 -10.88 2.39
C LEU A 239 5.08 -10.01 3.65
N SER A 240 4.83 -8.70 3.54
CA SER A 240 4.88 -7.80 4.70
C SER A 240 3.84 -8.16 5.78
N ARG A 241 2.73 -8.81 5.40
CA ARG A 241 1.66 -9.28 6.29
C ARG A 241 1.90 -10.68 6.83
N LEU A 242 2.56 -11.53 6.07
CA LEU A 242 2.89 -12.89 6.49
C LEU A 242 3.95 -12.91 7.61
N GLY A 243 4.79 -11.89 7.72
CA GLY A 243 5.87 -11.85 8.70
C GLY A 243 6.96 -12.87 8.37
N ARG A 244 7.64 -13.42 9.39
CA ARG A 244 8.73 -14.41 9.21
C ARG A 244 8.25 -15.82 8.84
N ALA A 245 6.96 -16.05 8.68
CA ALA A 245 6.38 -17.37 8.45
C ALA A 245 6.46 -17.85 6.98
N PHE A 246 7.16 -17.13 6.09
CA PHE A 246 7.22 -17.51 4.69
C PHE A 246 8.27 -18.61 4.46
N PRO A 247 7.90 -19.79 3.93
CA PRO A 247 8.86 -20.82 3.56
C PRO A 247 9.72 -20.34 2.38
N PRO A 248 11.05 -20.53 2.40
CA PRO A 248 11.94 -20.02 1.37
C PRO A 248 11.77 -20.69 -0.01
N ASP A 249 11.06 -21.81 -0.08
CA ASP A 249 11.02 -22.69 -1.26
C ASP A 249 9.83 -22.45 -2.23
N LEU A 250 9.09 -21.32 -2.10
CA LEU A 250 7.91 -20.95 -2.92
C LEU A 250 8.05 -19.60 -3.66
#